data_AF-A0A7S4HQL1-F1
#
_entry.id   AF-A0A7S4HQL1-F1
#
_cell.length_a   1.000
_cell.length_b   1.000
_cell.length_c   1.000
_cell.angle_alpha   90.00
_cell.angle_beta   90.00
_cell.angle_gamma   90.00
#
_symmetry.space_group_name_H-M   'P 1'
#
loop_
_entity.id
_entity.type
_entity.pdbx_description
1 polymer ?
#
loop_
_entity_poly.entity_id
_entity_poly.type
_entity_poly.pdbx_seq_one_letter_code
_entity_poly.pdbx_strand_id
1 'polypeptide(L)'
;MFTLEAALLAVAALSVSADRILLENSSRRTGPFGDLAGYEPSTRVTDLAILDLDQRSLEAQLSVGTDESFKKAENIYLNGGHAGAYAVLKLGQPLSESVSEGSPVLGLTTSDGDMVEGRVSGFFFAKERSVRVSYPVLRDPDDLEGRRGCRVGALKDIGEEATEGCYKPTGTISIRGKQYSYTYDILTDTRNHISLSSLGDNTMKEMDRPMDIEEFVHYYTYYLEANFGHDWVLGALTGTKVDYPGRGDADFSHASLKSRAEAVIMGSAYINAYMFVLRMMQLSLAKCKLPCSDECTPDDTDCVLCDNGAERAWDEAVALYTGSLEGERGESGNGQFIFNLANELCVKFGTCNVDNNELEGMSKANILVMEHFVTGQMLIEAGSCDRAEGHTHQIWKLMAVPLVQGLLRSAHIMDKKTQDSSIHQAEADIYSAQGATFAAAVLPRIHACNSDDAELLYGSMRIGTMYTDFLTIKSILETNYECLGLSCADIGGLLEDGTQVYAEGASPCTVLPSHDLQNSYKENTTQRSSPLAALLWSILTVTTVLICGCCIIERYTGRKEEISDACPHYFDGEVVDFKEESDGEFL
;
A
#
# COMPACT_ATOMS: atom_id res chain seq x y z
N MET A 1 30.01 -9.29 -52.84
CA MET A 1 29.09 -8.45 -52.04
C MET A 1 27.81 -9.20 -51.63
N PHE A 2 27.84 -10.55 -51.57
CA PHE A 2 26.68 -11.38 -51.17
C PHE A 2 27.05 -12.44 -50.11
N THR A 3 28.25 -12.36 -49.52
CA THR A 3 28.78 -13.37 -48.59
C THR A 3 29.09 -12.82 -47.20
N LEU A 4 28.99 -11.49 -46.99
CA LEU A 4 29.20 -10.87 -45.68
C LEU A 4 27.89 -10.68 -44.89
N GLU A 5 26.77 -10.39 -45.56
CA GLU A 5 25.45 -10.24 -44.91
C GLU A 5 24.90 -11.57 -44.37
N ALA A 6 25.14 -12.68 -45.07
CA ALA A 6 24.72 -14.01 -44.60
C ALA A 6 25.50 -14.47 -43.36
N ALA A 7 26.75 -14.02 -43.18
CA ALA A 7 27.56 -14.34 -42.01
C ALA A 7 27.15 -13.49 -40.79
N LEU A 8 26.77 -12.22 -40.98
CA LEU A 8 26.26 -11.36 -39.90
C LEU A 8 24.89 -11.84 -39.37
N LEU A 9 24.01 -12.29 -40.26
CA LEU A 9 22.71 -12.87 -39.89
C LEU A 9 22.84 -14.20 -39.14
N ALA A 10 23.84 -15.03 -39.48
CA ALA A 10 24.09 -16.29 -38.78
C ALA A 10 24.68 -16.07 -37.37
N VAL A 11 25.54 -15.06 -37.18
CA VAL A 11 26.09 -14.71 -35.86
C VAL A 11 25.02 -14.06 -34.97
N ALA A 12 24.14 -13.22 -35.52
CA ALA A 12 23.00 -12.66 -34.79
C ALA A 12 21.93 -13.73 -34.44
N ALA A 13 21.70 -14.70 -35.32
CA ALA A 13 20.79 -15.81 -35.02
C ALA A 13 21.38 -16.76 -33.96
N LEU A 14 22.70 -16.95 -33.93
CA LEU A 14 23.37 -17.75 -32.90
C LEU A 14 23.37 -17.04 -31.53
N SER A 15 23.52 -15.71 -31.47
CA SER A 15 23.40 -14.97 -30.19
C SER A 15 21.96 -14.95 -29.68
N VAL A 16 20.96 -14.77 -30.54
CA VAL A 16 19.54 -14.81 -30.15
C VAL A 16 19.10 -16.23 -29.74
N SER A 17 19.68 -17.27 -30.34
CA SER A 17 19.41 -18.66 -29.95
C SER A 17 20.13 -19.08 -28.65
N ALA A 18 21.30 -18.52 -28.35
CA ALA A 18 21.99 -18.77 -27.09
C ALA A 18 21.26 -18.13 -25.90
N ASP A 19 20.67 -16.94 -26.09
CA ASP A 19 19.82 -16.29 -25.07
C ASP A 19 18.45 -16.98 -24.92
N ARG A 20 17.90 -17.58 -25.98
CA ARG A 20 16.67 -18.41 -25.88
C ARG A 20 16.89 -19.81 -25.30
N ILE A 21 18.06 -20.42 -25.49
CA ILE A 21 18.35 -21.78 -24.98
C ILE A 21 18.70 -21.77 -23.47
N LEU A 22 18.93 -20.60 -22.85
CA LEU A 22 19.06 -20.49 -21.39
C LEU A 22 17.72 -20.28 -20.65
N LEU A 23 16.60 -20.16 -21.37
CA LEU A 23 15.25 -19.99 -20.79
C LEU A 23 14.33 -21.20 -20.97
N GLU A 24 14.69 -22.16 -21.82
CA GLU A 24 13.95 -23.42 -21.93
C GLU A 24 14.80 -24.58 -21.40
N ASN A 25 14.41 -25.09 -20.23
CA ASN A 25 14.84 -26.36 -19.65
C ASN A 25 15.99 -26.35 -18.62
N SER A 26 16.07 -25.33 -17.76
CA SER A 26 16.49 -25.61 -16.38
C SER A 26 15.23 -25.87 -15.57
N SER A 27 15.14 -27.03 -14.91
CA SER A 27 14.46 -27.09 -13.62
C SER A 27 15.15 -26.04 -12.73
N ARG A 28 14.69 -24.78 -12.77
CA ARG A 28 15.14 -23.78 -11.80
C ARG A 28 14.74 -24.39 -10.47
N ARG A 29 15.76 -24.73 -9.68
CA ARG A 29 15.52 -25.00 -8.27
C ARG A 29 14.93 -23.71 -7.77
N THR A 30 13.67 -23.76 -7.35
CA THR A 30 13.06 -22.69 -6.60
C THR A 30 14.02 -22.30 -5.49
N GLY A 31 14.19 -21.00 -5.26
CA GLY A 31 15.05 -20.54 -4.18
C GLY A 31 14.64 -21.17 -2.85
N PRO A 32 15.52 -21.19 -1.82
CA PRO A 32 15.21 -21.83 -0.55
C PRO A 32 13.95 -21.28 0.14
N PHE A 33 13.56 -20.05 -0.21
CA PHE A 33 12.34 -19.39 0.28
C PHE A 33 11.23 -19.31 -0.76
N GLY A 34 11.50 -19.80 -1.97
CA GLY A 34 10.66 -19.87 -3.17
C GLY A 34 10.27 -18.53 -3.78
N ASP A 35 10.19 -18.52 -5.11
CA ASP A 35 10.14 -17.30 -5.89
C ASP A 35 8.81 -16.54 -5.75
N LEU A 36 8.87 -15.22 -5.89
CA LEU A 36 7.75 -14.28 -5.91
C LEU A 36 7.78 -13.53 -7.24
N ALA A 37 6.97 -13.97 -8.21
CA ALA A 37 6.92 -13.37 -9.54
C ALA A 37 8.31 -13.17 -10.22
N GLY A 38 9.17 -14.20 -10.12
CA GLY A 38 10.52 -14.21 -10.70
C GLY A 38 11.60 -13.59 -9.82
N TYR A 39 11.26 -13.03 -8.66
CA TYR A 39 12.21 -12.61 -7.63
C TYR A 39 12.53 -13.74 -6.66
N GLU A 40 13.80 -13.92 -6.32
CA GLU A 40 14.27 -14.91 -5.35
C GLU A 40 14.60 -14.21 -4.02
N PRO A 41 13.74 -14.33 -2.99
CA PRO A 41 14.04 -13.74 -1.69
C PRO A 41 15.31 -14.34 -1.08
N SER A 42 16.13 -13.47 -0.48
CA SER A 42 17.33 -13.86 0.28
C SER A 42 16.99 -14.29 1.72
N THR A 43 15.79 -13.94 2.18
CA THR A 43 15.28 -14.19 3.53
C THR A 43 13.88 -14.82 3.48
N ARG A 44 13.44 -15.36 4.63
CA ARG A 44 12.12 -15.99 4.75
C ARG A 44 11.04 -14.94 4.96
N VAL A 45 10.34 -14.59 3.88
CA VAL A 45 9.19 -13.66 3.86
C VAL A 45 7.86 -14.33 3.52
N THR A 46 7.84 -15.67 3.48
CA THR A 46 6.67 -16.48 3.12
C THR A 46 5.46 -16.21 4.00
N ASP A 47 5.66 -15.80 5.25
CA ASP A 47 4.56 -15.49 6.19
C ASP A 47 3.88 -14.16 5.85
N LEU A 48 4.64 -13.16 5.41
CA LEU A 48 4.07 -11.91 4.93
C LEU A 48 3.48 -12.05 3.54
N ALA A 49 4.10 -12.85 2.66
CA ALA A 49 3.62 -13.05 1.29
C ALA A 49 2.20 -13.63 1.24
N ILE A 50 1.81 -14.46 2.21
CA ILE A 50 0.46 -15.05 2.29
C ILE A 50 -0.60 -14.11 2.88
N LEU A 51 -0.25 -12.86 3.18
CA LEU A 51 -1.23 -11.85 3.62
C LEU A 51 -2.25 -11.53 2.52
N ASP A 52 -1.90 -11.77 1.25
CA ASP A 52 -2.84 -11.70 0.14
C ASP A 52 -3.98 -12.72 0.25
N LEU A 53 -3.82 -13.80 1.01
CA LEU A 53 -4.92 -14.72 1.30
C LEU A 53 -5.96 -14.08 2.25
N ASP A 54 -5.55 -13.20 3.16
CA ASP A 54 -6.50 -12.40 3.97
C ASP A 54 -7.27 -11.44 3.05
N GLN A 55 -6.59 -10.82 2.07
CA GLN A 55 -7.22 -9.96 1.06
C GLN A 55 -8.26 -10.74 0.24
N ARG A 56 -7.92 -11.95 -0.21
CA ARG A 56 -8.84 -12.82 -0.96
C ARG A 56 -10.05 -13.25 -0.10
N SER A 57 -9.84 -13.62 1.17
CA SER A 57 -10.94 -13.97 2.08
C SER A 57 -11.82 -12.75 2.39
N LEU A 58 -11.23 -11.56 2.53
CA LEU A 58 -11.93 -10.28 2.68
C LEU A 58 -12.84 -10.00 1.46
N GLU A 59 -12.28 -10.07 0.26
CA GLU A 59 -12.98 -9.90 -1.02
C GLU A 59 -14.15 -10.87 -1.17
N ALA A 60 -13.93 -12.16 -0.85
CA ALA A 60 -14.95 -13.18 -0.88
C ALA A 60 -16.14 -12.83 0.02
N GLN A 61 -15.90 -12.34 1.25
CA GLN A 61 -16.99 -11.91 2.14
C GLN A 61 -17.69 -10.67 1.61
N LEU A 62 -16.97 -9.66 1.14
CA LEU A 62 -17.58 -8.43 0.61
C LEU A 62 -18.46 -8.69 -0.61
N SER A 63 -18.10 -9.67 -1.45
CA SER A 63 -18.89 -10.07 -2.62
C SER A 63 -20.30 -10.61 -2.29
N VAL A 64 -20.50 -11.12 -1.06
CA VAL A 64 -21.81 -11.60 -0.58
C VAL A 64 -22.79 -10.44 -0.44
N GLY A 65 -22.31 -9.23 -0.12
CA GLY A 65 -23.14 -8.02 -0.13
C GLY A 65 -24.20 -7.94 0.96
N THR A 66 -23.92 -8.43 2.17
CA THR A 66 -24.80 -8.34 3.35
C THR A 66 -24.10 -7.69 4.55
N ASP A 67 -24.87 -7.15 5.50
CA ASP A 67 -24.30 -6.57 6.72
C ASP A 67 -23.53 -7.61 7.56
N GLU A 68 -23.98 -8.87 7.58
CA GLU A 68 -23.27 -9.95 8.28
C GLU A 68 -21.93 -10.26 7.61
N SER A 69 -21.89 -10.35 6.29
CA SER A 69 -20.64 -10.55 5.56
C SER A 69 -19.69 -9.37 5.70
N PHE A 70 -20.18 -8.14 5.83
CA PHE A 70 -19.34 -6.98 6.11
C PHE A 70 -18.70 -7.04 7.50
N LYS A 71 -19.40 -7.56 8.52
CA LYS A 71 -18.80 -7.81 9.84
C LYS A 71 -17.73 -8.89 9.81
N LYS A 72 -17.93 -9.94 9.00
CA LYS A 72 -16.92 -10.99 8.78
C LYS A 72 -15.70 -10.43 8.07
N ALA A 73 -15.92 -9.62 7.03
CA ALA A 73 -14.87 -8.88 6.33
C ALA A 73 -14.09 -7.95 7.27
N GLU A 74 -14.78 -7.18 8.11
CA GLU A 74 -14.16 -6.33 9.14
C GLU A 74 -13.30 -7.14 10.10
N ASN A 75 -13.77 -8.32 10.54
CA ASN A 75 -13.00 -9.18 11.42
C ASN A 75 -11.73 -9.73 10.74
N ILE A 76 -11.81 -10.11 9.45
CA ILE A 76 -10.64 -10.55 8.67
C ILE A 76 -9.65 -9.39 8.50
N TYR A 77 -10.13 -8.19 8.17
CA TYR A 77 -9.30 -7.00 8.03
C TYR A 77 -8.54 -6.69 9.33
N LEU A 78 -9.22 -6.68 10.47
CA LEU A 78 -8.65 -6.31 11.76
C LEU A 78 -7.75 -7.40 12.34
N ASN A 79 -8.19 -8.66 12.30
CA ASN A 79 -7.57 -9.74 13.07
C ASN A 79 -6.82 -10.76 12.24
N GLY A 80 -6.90 -10.69 10.91
CA GLY A 80 -6.24 -11.63 10.00
C GLY A 80 -6.74 -13.07 10.13
N GLY A 81 -6.23 -13.93 9.26
CA GLY A 81 -6.59 -15.34 9.24
C GLY A 81 -5.46 -16.24 8.77
N HIS A 82 -4.62 -15.74 7.87
CA HIS A 82 -3.58 -16.51 7.21
C HIS A 82 -2.17 -16.17 7.70
N ALA A 83 -1.76 -14.90 7.59
CA ALA A 83 -0.40 -14.47 7.93
C ALA A 83 -0.19 -14.41 9.45
N GLY A 84 0.97 -14.87 9.91
CA GLY A 84 1.40 -14.64 11.28
C GLY A 84 0.65 -15.40 12.36
N ALA A 85 0.18 -16.61 12.07
CA ALA A 85 -0.54 -17.43 13.04
C ALA A 85 0.31 -17.78 14.27
N TYR A 86 -0.25 -17.61 15.48
CA TYR A 86 0.36 -18.00 16.75
C TYR A 86 -0.67 -18.52 17.74
N ALA A 87 -0.24 -19.41 18.64
CA ALA A 87 -1.05 -19.92 19.75
C ALA A 87 -0.67 -19.26 21.08
N VAL A 88 -1.67 -18.97 21.92
CA VAL A 88 -1.49 -18.54 23.31
C VAL A 88 -1.65 -19.76 24.22
N LEU A 89 -0.54 -20.38 24.61
CA LEU A 89 -0.55 -21.62 25.39
C LEU A 89 -0.53 -21.33 26.89
N LYS A 90 -1.47 -21.90 27.65
CA LYS A 90 -1.49 -21.84 29.12
C LYS A 90 -0.71 -23.03 29.67
N LEU A 91 0.39 -22.76 30.37
CA LEU A 91 1.27 -23.76 30.91
C LEU A 91 0.73 -24.31 32.24
N GLY A 92 0.76 -25.63 32.41
CA GLY A 92 0.37 -26.30 33.66
C GLY A 92 1.33 -26.02 34.82
N GLN A 93 2.54 -25.57 34.50
CA GLN A 93 3.57 -25.15 35.46
C GLN A 93 4.28 -23.89 34.97
N PRO A 94 4.79 -23.03 35.88
CA PRO A 94 5.51 -21.83 35.51
C PRO A 94 6.78 -22.12 34.71
N LEU A 95 7.15 -21.20 33.81
CA LEU A 95 8.45 -21.20 33.12
C LEU A 95 9.58 -21.26 34.15
N SER A 96 10.49 -22.22 33.96
CA SER A 96 11.63 -22.40 34.87
C SER A 96 12.74 -21.36 34.70
N GLU A 97 12.77 -20.68 33.56
CA GLU A 97 13.69 -19.62 33.20
C GLU A 97 13.04 -18.69 32.17
N SER A 98 13.60 -17.50 31.96
CA SER A 98 13.11 -16.59 30.91
C SER A 98 13.38 -17.18 29.53
N VAL A 99 12.43 -17.00 28.63
CA VAL A 99 12.49 -17.52 27.27
C VAL A 99 12.39 -16.35 26.30
N SER A 100 13.38 -16.24 25.41
CA SER A 100 13.41 -15.20 24.39
C SER A 100 12.62 -15.60 23.16
N GLU A 101 12.24 -14.59 22.40
CA GLU A 101 11.71 -14.71 21.06
C GLU A 101 12.56 -15.62 20.18
N GLY A 102 11.91 -16.31 19.24
CA GLY A 102 12.54 -17.22 18.29
C GLY A 102 12.91 -18.59 18.87
N SER A 103 12.84 -18.78 20.20
CA SER A 103 13.13 -20.07 20.85
C SER A 103 12.23 -21.18 20.30
N PRO A 104 12.78 -22.35 19.91
CA PRO A 104 11.97 -23.42 19.30
C PRO A 104 11.05 -24.08 20.33
N VAL A 105 9.83 -24.38 19.89
CA VAL A 105 8.77 -25.03 20.67
C VAL A 105 8.25 -26.25 19.90
N LEU A 106 8.62 -27.44 20.38
CA LEU A 106 8.18 -28.70 19.77
C LEU A 106 6.93 -29.23 20.46
N GLY A 107 5.95 -29.65 19.68
CA GLY A 107 4.72 -30.28 20.19
C GLY A 107 4.03 -31.13 19.13
N LEU A 108 3.07 -31.94 19.57
CA LEU A 108 2.23 -32.73 18.67
C LEU A 108 1.15 -31.86 18.05
N THR A 109 0.87 -32.09 16.77
CA THR A 109 -0.27 -31.47 16.08
C THR A 109 -1.57 -32.21 16.36
N THR A 110 -2.70 -31.64 15.94
CA THR A 110 -4.01 -32.31 15.98
C THR A 110 -4.06 -33.55 15.08
N SER A 111 -3.28 -33.57 14.00
CA SER A 111 -3.02 -34.78 13.21
C SER A 111 -2.19 -35.77 14.02
N ASP A 112 -2.81 -36.90 14.40
CA ASP A 112 -2.23 -37.87 15.31
C ASP A 112 -0.86 -38.42 14.85
N GLY A 113 0.19 -38.07 15.59
CA GLY A 113 1.55 -38.57 15.38
C GLY A 113 2.50 -37.57 14.73
N ASP A 114 1.98 -36.48 14.16
CA ASP A 114 2.78 -35.44 13.55
C ASP A 114 3.28 -34.43 14.61
N MET A 115 4.46 -33.86 14.36
CA MET A 115 5.06 -32.83 15.19
C MET A 115 5.11 -31.50 14.44
N VAL A 116 4.92 -30.41 15.18
CA VAL A 116 5.15 -29.04 14.69
C VAL A 116 6.21 -28.36 15.56
N GLU A 117 7.13 -27.66 14.91
CA GLU A 117 8.10 -26.78 15.54
C GLU A 117 7.66 -25.32 15.33
N GLY A 118 7.03 -24.76 16.36
CA GLY A 118 6.75 -23.33 16.43
C GLY A 118 7.91 -22.58 17.07
N ARG A 119 7.77 -21.26 17.17
CA ARG A 119 8.75 -20.38 17.82
C ARG A 119 8.08 -19.48 18.83
N VAL A 120 8.73 -19.25 19.96
CA VAL A 120 8.24 -18.27 20.95
C VAL A 120 8.14 -16.89 20.29
N SER A 121 7.00 -16.22 20.47
CA SER A 121 6.69 -14.89 19.91
C SER A 121 6.70 -13.84 21.02
N GLY A 122 7.75 -13.01 21.03
CA GLY A 122 8.09 -12.10 22.13
C GLY A 122 8.91 -12.73 23.25
N PHE A 123 9.13 -11.96 24.31
CA PHE A 123 9.93 -12.35 25.49
C PHE A 123 9.04 -12.68 26.69
N PHE A 124 9.32 -13.78 27.39
CA PHE A 124 8.57 -14.23 28.57
C PHE A 124 9.50 -14.43 29.75
N PHE A 125 9.17 -13.84 30.89
CA PHE A 125 9.97 -13.95 32.11
C PHE A 125 9.81 -15.32 32.78
N ALA A 126 10.83 -15.71 33.54
CA ALA A 126 10.73 -16.84 34.46
C ALA A 126 9.50 -16.66 35.37
N LYS A 127 8.84 -17.79 35.70
CA LYS A 127 7.61 -17.90 36.49
C LYS A 127 6.29 -17.56 35.79
N GLU A 128 6.32 -17.04 34.56
CA GLU A 128 5.11 -16.88 33.77
C GLU A 128 4.46 -18.22 33.44
N ARG A 129 3.14 -18.20 33.24
CA ARG A 129 2.30 -19.39 32.96
C ARG A 129 1.63 -19.35 31.59
N SER A 130 2.02 -18.42 30.74
CA SER A 130 1.55 -18.29 29.37
C SER A 130 2.76 -18.10 28.47
N VAL A 131 2.67 -18.62 27.25
CA VAL A 131 3.65 -18.38 26.20
C VAL A 131 2.92 -18.24 24.87
N ARG A 132 3.34 -17.28 24.05
CA ARG A 132 2.90 -17.18 22.65
C ARG A 132 3.84 -17.97 21.78
N VAL A 133 3.30 -18.77 20.86
CA VAL A 133 4.07 -19.63 19.98
C VAL A 133 3.59 -19.48 18.54
N SER A 134 4.40 -18.83 17.70
CA SER A 134 4.15 -18.69 16.26
C SER A 134 4.30 -20.03 15.55
N TYR A 135 3.39 -20.30 14.63
CA TYR A 135 3.43 -21.46 13.77
C TYR A 135 4.36 -21.23 12.57
N PRO A 136 5.03 -22.28 12.06
CA PRO A 136 5.75 -22.17 10.81
C PRO A 136 4.75 -22.09 9.64
N VAL A 137 5.05 -21.25 8.65
CA VAL A 137 4.36 -21.31 7.36
C VAL A 137 4.95 -22.47 6.58
N LEU A 138 4.16 -23.53 6.43
CA LEU A 138 4.52 -24.70 5.65
C LEU A 138 4.34 -24.34 4.17
N ARG A 139 5.45 -24.17 3.44
CA ARG A 139 5.40 -24.07 1.98
C ARG A 139 5.31 -25.48 1.43
N ASP A 140 4.12 -25.85 1.00
CA ASP A 140 3.90 -27.02 0.17
C ASP A 140 3.63 -26.55 -1.25
N PRO A 141 4.40 -27.00 -2.25
CA PRO A 141 4.04 -26.76 -3.65
C PRO A 141 2.62 -27.25 -3.99
N ASP A 142 2.13 -28.28 -3.30
CA ASP A 142 0.80 -28.84 -3.49
C ASP A 142 -0.29 -28.22 -2.58
N ASP A 143 0.08 -27.34 -1.64
CA ASP A 143 -0.81 -26.64 -0.71
C ASP A 143 -0.43 -25.15 -0.63
N LEU A 144 -0.63 -24.48 -1.77
CA LEU A 144 -0.43 -23.04 -1.96
C LEU A 144 -1.31 -22.19 -1.02
N GLU A 145 -2.39 -22.77 -0.50
CA GLU A 145 -3.29 -22.13 0.46
C GLU A 145 -2.95 -22.45 1.91
N GLY A 146 -1.83 -23.15 2.16
CA GLY A 146 -1.33 -23.54 3.49
C GLY A 146 -2.36 -24.17 4.42
N ARG A 147 -3.30 -24.93 3.88
CA ARG A 147 -4.32 -25.70 4.59
C ARG A 147 -3.72 -26.81 5.48
N ARG A 148 -2.47 -27.20 5.24
CA ARG A 148 -1.70 -28.11 6.12
C ARG A 148 -1.07 -27.39 7.30
N GLY A 149 -1.08 -26.05 7.32
CA GLY A 149 -0.65 -25.23 8.44
C GLY A 149 -1.72 -25.08 9.53
N CYS A 150 -1.40 -24.30 10.57
CA CYS A 150 -2.38 -23.85 11.55
C CYS A 150 -2.87 -22.45 11.17
N ARG A 151 -4.13 -22.32 10.76
CA ARG A 151 -4.75 -21.05 10.36
C ARG A 151 -6.14 -20.97 10.95
N VAL A 152 -6.37 -20.03 11.85
CA VAL A 152 -7.64 -19.94 12.57
C VAL A 152 -8.14 -18.52 12.56
N GLY A 153 -7.55 -17.63 13.37
CA GLY A 153 -7.85 -16.19 13.37
C GLY A 153 -9.33 -15.86 13.18
N ALA A 154 -9.61 -14.99 12.22
CA ALA A 154 -10.95 -14.66 11.75
C ALA A 154 -11.56 -15.72 10.79
N LEU A 155 -10.79 -16.67 10.27
CA LEU A 155 -11.27 -17.70 9.33
C LEU A 155 -12.34 -18.61 9.94
N LYS A 156 -12.30 -18.82 11.26
CA LYS A 156 -13.33 -19.58 11.99
C LYS A 156 -14.74 -18.99 11.84
N ASP A 157 -14.86 -17.69 11.59
CA ASP A 157 -16.16 -17.01 11.47
C ASP A 157 -16.77 -17.20 10.07
N ILE A 158 -15.95 -17.66 9.11
CA ILE A 158 -16.33 -17.97 7.73
C ILE A 158 -16.26 -19.48 7.42
N GLY A 159 -15.82 -20.30 8.37
CA GLY A 159 -15.70 -21.75 8.22
C GLY A 159 -14.52 -22.19 7.34
N GLU A 160 -13.47 -21.38 7.27
CA GLU A 160 -12.26 -21.64 6.48
C GLU A 160 -11.03 -21.92 7.35
N GLU A 161 -11.21 -22.17 8.65
CA GLU A 161 -10.11 -22.50 9.55
C GLU A 161 -9.44 -23.85 9.21
N ALA A 162 -8.12 -23.88 9.28
CA ALA A 162 -7.28 -25.06 9.16
C ALA A 162 -6.64 -25.39 10.52
N THR A 163 -7.09 -26.47 11.15
CA THR A 163 -6.64 -26.86 12.50
C THR A 163 -5.64 -28.02 12.52
N GLU A 164 -5.41 -28.68 11.37
CA GLU A 164 -4.57 -29.88 11.25
C GLU A 164 -3.11 -29.62 11.66
N GLY A 165 -2.56 -28.45 11.30
CA GLY A 165 -1.21 -28.04 11.67
C GLY A 165 -1.08 -27.43 13.08
N CYS A 166 -2.19 -27.25 13.80
CA CYS A 166 -2.18 -26.63 15.13
C CYS A 166 -1.72 -27.60 16.22
N TYR A 167 -1.17 -27.08 17.31
CA TYR A 167 -0.89 -27.87 18.52
C TYR A 167 -2.16 -28.55 19.05
N LYS A 168 -2.06 -29.74 19.66
CA LYS A 168 -3.22 -30.38 20.33
C LYS A 168 -3.80 -29.47 21.44
N PRO A 169 -5.12 -29.46 21.68
CA PRO A 169 -5.73 -28.57 22.71
C PRO A 169 -5.15 -28.77 24.13
N THR A 170 -4.64 -29.96 24.40
CA THR A 170 -3.86 -30.28 25.60
C THR A 170 -2.69 -31.19 25.22
N GLY A 171 -1.60 -31.10 25.95
CA GLY A 171 -0.46 -31.96 25.72
C GLY A 171 0.78 -31.53 26.48
N THR A 172 1.94 -31.92 25.95
CA THR A 172 3.25 -31.48 26.43
C THR A 172 4.00 -30.84 25.27
N ILE A 173 4.59 -29.68 25.51
CA ILE A 173 5.53 -29.02 24.60
C ILE A 173 6.95 -29.06 25.19
N SER A 174 7.95 -29.01 24.32
CA SER A 174 9.35 -28.83 24.70
C SER A 174 9.82 -27.43 24.32
N ILE A 175 10.26 -26.66 25.31
CA ILE A 175 10.86 -25.34 25.13
C ILE A 175 12.30 -25.43 25.64
N ARG A 176 13.29 -25.22 24.76
CA ARG A 176 14.73 -25.34 25.09
C ARG A 176 15.09 -26.67 25.79
N GLY A 177 14.45 -27.77 25.38
CA GLY A 177 14.67 -29.11 25.95
C GLY A 177 13.95 -29.39 27.27
N LYS A 178 13.24 -28.41 27.86
CA LYS A 178 12.40 -28.60 29.05
C LYS A 178 10.95 -28.80 28.65
N GLN A 179 10.30 -29.74 29.33
CA GLN A 179 8.91 -30.10 29.04
C GLN A 179 7.93 -29.34 29.91
N TYR A 180 6.86 -28.85 29.28
CA TYR A 180 5.74 -28.17 29.94
C TYR A 180 4.43 -28.78 29.47
N SER A 181 3.57 -29.18 30.40
CA SER A 181 2.18 -29.45 30.06
C SER A 181 1.48 -28.14 29.71
N TYR A 182 0.53 -28.19 28.79
CA TYR A 182 -0.23 -27.00 28.38
C TYR A 182 -1.68 -27.32 28.06
N THR A 183 -2.49 -26.26 28.03
CA THR A 183 -3.85 -26.26 27.50
C THR A 183 -4.11 -24.96 26.74
N TYR A 184 -4.93 -25.02 25.70
CA TYR A 184 -5.50 -23.86 25.03
C TYR A 184 -6.72 -24.28 24.20
N ASP A 185 -7.54 -23.31 23.79
CA ASP A 185 -8.65 -23.54 22.86
C ASP A 185 -8.22 -23.14 21.44
N ILE A 186 -8.20 -24.10 20.52
CA ILE A 186 -7.66 -23.88 19.17
C ILE A 186 -8.37 -22.72 18.45
N LEU A 187 -9.69 -22.59 18.62
CA LEU A 187 -10.50 -21.61 17.88
C LEU A 187 -10.39 -20.19 18.47
N THR A 188 -10.08 -20.05 19.75
CA THR A 188 -10.09 -18.74 20.45
C THR A 188 -8.71 -18.27 20.90
N ASP A 189 -7.79 -19.19 21.14
CA ASP A 189 -6.41 -18.91 21.57
C ASP A 189 -5.39 -19.03 20.41
N THR A 190 -5.85 -19.31 19.18
CA THR A 190 -5.02 -19.16 17.95
C THR A 190 -5.39 -17.86 17.24
N ARG A 191 -4.40 -16.99 17.05
CA ARG A 191 -4.55 -15.62 16.54
C ARG A 191 -3.47 -15.30 15.52
N ASN A 192 -3.53 -14.13 14.92
CA ASN A 192 -2.57 -13.67 13.91
C ASN A 192 -1.90 -12.38 14.40
N HIS A 193 -0.58 -12.27 14.20
CA HIS A 193 0.16 -11.05 14.54
C HIS A 193 0.23 -10.05 13.38
N ILE A 194 -0.15 -10.48 12.18
CA ILE A 194 -0.23 -9.66 10.96
C ILE A 194 -1.66 -9.75 10.43
N SER A 195 -2.21 -8.61 10.04
CA SER A 195 -3.51 -8.47 9.37
C SER A 195 -3.44 -7.35 8.35
N LEU A 196 -4.44 -7.23 7.47
CA LEU A 196 -4.51 -6.12 6.52
C LEU A 196 -4.59 -4.76 7.23
N SER A 197 -5.22 -4.71 8.41
CA SER A 197 -5.27 -3.47 9.20
C SER A 197 -3.90 -3.05 9.70
N SER A 198 -3.01 -3.99 10.02
CA SER A 198 -1.63 -3.68 10.45
C SER A 198 -0.78 -3.01 9.36
N LEU A 199 -1.21 -3.08 8.09
CA LEU A 199 -0.56 -2.36 6.99
C LEU A 199 -0.95 -0.87 6.92
N GLY A 200 -2.08 -0.50 7.53
CA GLY A 200 -2.57 0.88 7.58
C GLY A 200 -2.47 1.52 8.96
N ASP A 201 -2.50 0.71 10.02
CA ASP A 201 -2.35 1.16 11.41
C ASP A 201 -0.87 1.27 11.76
N ASN A 202 -0.47 2.40 12.37
CA ASN A 202 0.90 2.70 12.78
C ASN A 202 1.95 2.79 11.66
N THR A 203 1.58 2.62 10.39
CA THR A 203 2.49 2.72 9.23
C THR A 203 3.28 4.02 9.19
N MET A 204 2.65 5.15 9.56
CA MET A 204 3.32 6.45 9.66
C MET A 204 3.74 6.85 11.09
N LYS A 205 3.26 6.15 12.14
CA LYS A 205 3.57 6.47 13.55
C LYS A 205 4.87 5.85 14.04
N GLU A 206 5.16 4.62 13.65
CA GLU A 206 6.35 3.87 14.07
C GLU A 206 7.61 4.24 13.26
N MET A 207 7.52 5.28 12.41
CA MET A 207 8.69 5.90 11.78
C MET A 207 9.40 6.74 12.85
N ASP A 208 10.14 6.07 13.73
CA ASP A 208 10.83 6.63 14.91
C ASP A 208 12.03 7.55 14.55
N ARG A 209 12.20 7.86 13.27
CA ARG A 209 13.13 8.86 12.75
C ARG A 209 12.35 9.91 11.97
N PRO A 210 12.76 11.18 12.04
CA PRO A 210 12.05 12.24 11.33
C PRO A 210 11.85 11.86 9.88
N MET A 211 10.67 12.22 9.38
CA MET A 211 10.16 12.34 8.02
C MET A 211 11.20 12.78 6.95
N ASP A 212 12.32 12.08 6.81
CA ASP A 212 13.33 12.32 5.79
C ASP A 212 12.95 11.63 4.47
N ILE A 213 11.78 10.99 4.43
CA ILE A 213 11.21 10.44 3.21
C ILE A 213 10.23 11.44 2.63
N GLU A 214 10.63 12.05 1.52
CA GLU A 214 9.85 12.98 0.71
C GLU A 214 8.45 12.40 0.36
N GLU A 215 8.41 11.11 0.04
CA GLU A 215 7.20 10.34 -0.27
C GLU A 215 6.15 10.39 0.85
N PHE A 216 6.50 9.96 2.06
CA PHE A 216 5.58 9.86 3.20
C PHE A 216 5.13 11.24 3.68
N VAL A 217 6.02 12.24 3.56
CA VAL A 217 5.70 13.64 3.88
C VAL A 217 4.51 14.13 3.06
N HIS A 218 4.40 13.76 1.79
CA HIS A 218 3.26 14.17 0.97
C HIS A 218 1.93 13.63 1.53
N TYR A 219 1.88 12.36 1.91
CA TYR A 219 0.68 11.71 2.48
C TYR A 219 0.32 12.31 3.84
N TYR A 220 1.28 12.41 4.77
CA TYR A 220 1.02 13.01 6.07
C TYR A 220 0.61 14.48 5.96
N THR A 221 1.25 15.27 5.08
CA THR A 221 0.91 16.69 4.88
C THR A 221 -0.49 16.88 4.29
N TYR A 222 -0.92 15.98 3.40
CA TYR A 222 -2.24 16.05 2.78
C TYR A 222 -3.37 15.69 3.76
N TYR A 223 -3.24 14.56 4.45
CA TYR A 223 -4.29 14.06 5.34
C TYR A 223 -4.23 14.64 6.75
N LEU A 224 -3.03 14.99 7.24
CA LEU A 224 -2.74 15.28 8.65
C LEU A 224 -3.20 14.16 9.60
N GLU A 225 -3.20 12.92 9.10
CA GLU A 225 -3.59 11.71 9.83
C GLU A 225 -2.63 10.58 9.45
N ALA A 226 -2.01 9.97 10.45
CA ALA A 226 -1.03 8.90 10.29
C ALA A 226 -1.66 7.58 9.84
N ASN A 227 -2.94 7.37 10.18
CA ASN A 227 -3.69 6.17 9.92
C ASN A 227 -4.71 6.35 8.78
N PHE A 228 -4.52 7.32 7.87
CA PHE A 228 -5.53 7.68 6.86
C PHE A 228 -6.05 6.49 6.03
N GLY A 229 -5.16 5.59 5.61
CA GLY A 229 -5.58 4.41 4.86
C GLY A 229 -6.39 3.42 5.71
N HIS A 230 -6.03 3.26 6.98
CA HIS A 230 -6.81 2.46 7.93
C HIS A 230 -8.20 3.05 8.16
N ASP A 231 -8.28 4.36 8.37
CA ASP A 231 -9.54 5.07 8.61
C ASP A 231 -10.46 5.01 7.39
N TRP A 232 -9.91 5.13 6.17
CA TRP A 232 -10.65 4.92 4.92
C TRP A 232 -11.30 3.54 4.87
N VAL A 233 -10.52 2.48 5.09
CA VAL A 233 -11.01 1.10 5.02
C VAL A 233 -12.04 0.82 6.11
N LEU A 234 -11.78 1.25 7.35
CA LEU A 234 -12.71 1.05 8.45
C LEU A 234 -14.01 1.84 8.26
N GLY A 235 -13.93 3.08 7.78
CA GLY A 235 -15.09 3.89 7.43
C GLY A 235 -15.95 3.24 6.34
N ALA A 236 -15.33 2.64 5.33
CA ALA A 236 -16.03 1.90 4.29
C ALA A 236 -16.65 0.58 4.82
N LEU A 237 -15.93 -0.18 5.65
CA LEU A 237 -16.43 -1.40 6.31
C LEU A 237 -17.63 -1.11 7.21
N THR A 238 -17.61 -0.02 7.96
CA THR A 238 -18.66 0.34 8.92
C THR A 238 -19.76 1.21 8.32
N GLY A 239 -19.52 1.81 7.15
CA GLY A 239 -20.47 2.71 6.49
C GLY A 239 -20.57 4.06 7.18
N THR A 240 -19.45 4.59 7.66
CA THR A 240 -19.37 5.86 8.37
C THR A 240 -18.64 6.92 7.57
N LYS A 241 -18.79 8.18 7.99
CA LYS A 241 -17.97 9.27 7.50
C LYS A 241 -16.57 9.21 8.10
N VAL A 242 -15.57 9.57 7.31
CA VAL A 242 -14.18 9.75 7.70
C VAL A 242 -13.81 11.20 7.42
N ASP A 243 -13.51 11.92 8.50
CA ASP A 243 -13.16 13.34 8.47
C ASP A 243 -11.69 13.49 8.84
N TYR A 244 -10.88 13.94 7.89
CA TYR A 244 -9.45 14.14 8.11
C TYR A 244 -9.17 15.57 8.61
N PRO A 245 -8.22 15.77 9.52
CA PRO A 245 -7.84 17.12 9.95
C PRO A 245 -7.29 17.99 8.80
N GLY A 246 -6.68 17.35 7.79
CA GLY A 246 -6.18 17.98 6.58
C GLY A 246 -7.21 18.00 5.45
N ARG A 247 -7.10 17.03 4.53
CA ARG A 247 -7.88 16.93 3.30
C ARG A 247 -8.31 15.50 3.02
N GLY A 248 -9.20 15.34 2.02
CA GLY A 248 -9.53 14.04 1.46
C GLY A 248 -10.65 13.28 2.15
N ASP A 249 -11.55 13.99 2.86
CA ASP A 249 -12.70 13.40 3.56
C ASP A 249 -13.48 12.43 2.68
N ALA A 250 -14.04 11.39 3.29
CA ALA A 250 -14.86 10.39 2.61
C ALA A 250 -16.14 10.10 3.40
N ASP A 251 -17.30 10.11 2.73
CA ASP A 251 -18.57 9.82 3.38
C ASP A 251 -19.21 8.53 2.82
N PHE A 252 -19.04 7.44 3.56
CA PHE A 252 -19.61 6.14 3.18
C PHE A 252 -21.03 5.92 3.70
N SER A 253 -21.62 6.86 4.45
CA SER A 253 -22.94 6.68 5.11
C SER A 253 -24.11 6.56 4.13
N HIS A 254 -23.90 7.04 2.90
CA HIS A 254 -24.88 6.96 1.81
C HIS A 254 -24.41 6.05 0.66
N ALA A 255 -23.23 5.44 0.78
CA ALA A 255 -22.69 4.54 -0.24
C ALA A 255 -23.38 3.16 -0.17
N SER A 256 -23.63 2.57 -1.35
CA SER A 256 -24.16 1.20 -1.43
C SER A 256 -23.16 0.18 -0.85
N LEU A 257 -23.63 -1.00 -0.44
CA LEU A 257 -22.72 -2.08 -0.01
C LEU A 257 -21.71 -2.45 -1.10
N LYS A 258 -22.07 -2.38 -2.39
CA LYS A 258 -21.13 -2.64 -3.48
C LYS A 258 -20.05 -1.55 -3.58
N SER A 259 -20.45 -0.29 -3.52
CA SER A 259 -19.52 0.85 -3.51
C SER A 259 -18.56 0.80 -2.31
N ARG A 260 -19.10 0.46 -1.13
CA ARG A 260 -18.31 0.27 0.09
C ARG A 260 -17.35 -0.92 -0.06
N ALA A 261 -17.79 -2.03 -0.64
CA ALA A 261 -16.93 -3.18 -0.91
C ALA A 261 -15.72 -2.78 -1.76
N GLU A 262 -15.93 -2.08 -2.88
CA GLU A 262 -14.81 -1.59 -3.71
C GLU A 262 -13.84 -0.69 -2.92
N ALA A 263 -14.36 0.24 -2.12
CA ALA A 263 -13.53 1.13 -1.32
C ALA A 263 -12.70 0.39 -0.26
N VAL A 264 -13.24 -0.69 0.32
CA VAL A 264 -12.52 -1.56 1.26
C VAL A 264 -11.43 -2.37 0.54
N ILE A 265 -11.80 -3.04 -0.56
CA ILE A 265 -10.90 -3.91 -1.34
C ILE A 265 -9.71 -3.12 -1.84
N MET A 266 -9.97 -1.98 -2.47
CA MET A 266 -8.94 -1.14 -3.05
C MET A 266 -8.18 -0.33 -1.99
N GLY A 267 -8.84 0.08 -0.91
CA GLY A 267 -8.17 0.80 0.18
C GLY A 267 -7.14 -0.09 0.89
N SER A 268 -7.49 -1.34 1.16
CA SER A 268 -6.57 -2.31 1.76
C SER A 268 -5.38 -2.64 0.85
N ALA A 269 -5.63 -2.92 -0.45
CA ALA A 269 -4.58 -3.32 -1.38
C ALA A 269 -3.75 -2.15 -1.97
N TYR A 270 -4.38 -1.00 -2.24
CA TYR A 270 -3.77 0.08 -3.03
C TYR A 270 -3.55 1.39 -2.26
N ILE A 271 -3.98 1.45 -1.00
CA ILE A 271 -3.59 2.50 -0.06
C ILE A 271 -2.70 1.90 1.03
N ASN A 272 -3.22 0.94 1.82
CA ASN A 272 -2.46 0.39 2.96
C ASN A 272 -1.23 -0.41 2.51
N ALA A 273 -1.42 -1.47 1.70
CA ALA A 273 -0.29 -2.26 1.23
C ALA A 273 0.68 -1.44 0.37
N TYR A 274 0.18 -0.53 -0.48
CA TYR A 274 1.00 0.43 -1.24
C TYR A 274 1.97 1.21 -0.33
N MET A 275 1.44 1.85 0.71
CA MET A 275 2.28 2.63 1.63
C MET A 275 3.23 1.71 2.41
N PHE A 276 2.78 0.51 2.78
CA PHE A 276 3.63 -0.40 3.55
C PHE A 276 4.81 -0.95 2.73
N VAL A 277 4.66 -1.17 1.42
CA VAL A 277 5.80 -1.50 0.52
C VAL A 277 6.87 -0.42 0.59
N LEU A 278 6.48 0.87 0.56
CA LEU A 278 7.42 1.99 0.68
C LEU A 278 8.12 2.01 2.05
N ARG A 279 7.36 1.78 3.12
CA ARG A 279 7.89 1.68 4.48
C ARG A 279 8.95 0.59 4.59
N MET A 280 8.69 -0.58 4.01
CA MET A 280 9.62 -1.72 4.10
C MET A 280 10.91 -1.49 3.32
N MET A 281 10.83 -0.89 2.12
CA MET A 281 12.03 -0.47 1.39
C MET A 281 12.86 0.55 2.18
N GLN A 282 12.23 1.47 2.89
CA GLN A 282 12.96 2.47 3.69
C GLN A 282 13.54 1.88 4.97
N LEU A 283 12.82 0.98 5.63
CA LEU A 283 13.33 0.24 6.78
C LEU A 283 14.58 -0.55 6.36
N SER A 284 14.57 -1.14 5.16
CA SER A 284 15.74 -1.78 4.58
C SER A 284 16.91 -0.82 4.43
N LEU A 285 16.71 0.35 3.81
CA LEU A 285 17.77 1.36 3.66
C LEU A 285 18.28 1.89 5.00
N ALA A 286 17.38 2.13 5.96
CA ALA A 286 17.72 2.62 7.28
C ALA A 286 18.57 1.59 8.04
N LYS A 287 18.20 0.30 7.99
CA LYS A 287 18.98 -0.80 8.57
C LYS A 287 20.31 -1.00 7.85
N CYS A 288 20.33 -0.92 6.52
CA CYS A 288 21.54 -1.03 5.71
C CYS A 288 22.58 0.05 6.09
N LYS A 289 22.14 1.28 6.39
CA LYS A 289 23.02 2.39 6.77
C LYS A 289 23.51 2.33 8.23
N LEU A 290 22.94 1.46 9.07
CA LEU A 290 23.35 1.36 10.47
C LEU A 290 24.67 0.57 10.59
N PRO A 291 25.64 1.06 11.38
CA PRO A 291 26.77 0.22 11.75
C PRO A 291 26.25 -0.94 12.59
N CYS A 292 26.77 -2.14 12.33
CA CYS A 292 26.46 -3.33 13.10
C CYS A 292 27.75 -4.05 13.52
N SER A 293 27.63 -4.91 14.53
CA SER A 293 28.69 -5.77 15.05
C SER A 293 28.30 -7.23 14.89
N ASP A 294 29.27 -8.10 14.56
CA ASP A 294 29.05 -9.55 14.49
C ASP A 294 28.76 -10.17 15.87
N GLU A 295 29.19 -9.49 16.94
CA GLU A 295 28.97 -9.91 18.32
C GLU A 295 28.46 -8.73 19.14
N CYS A 296 27.32 -8.92 19.81
CA CYS A 296 26.82 -8.02 20.84
C CYS A 296 26.82 -8.73 22.19
N THR A 297 27.25 -8.03 23.24
CA THR A 297 27.14 -8.51 24.62
C THR A 297 25.97 -7.82 25.31
N PRO A 298 25.33 -8.44 26.32
CA PRO A 298 24.21 -7.83 27.05
C PRO A 298 24.56 -6.48 27.72
N ASP A 299 25.85 -6.20 27.94
CA ASP A 299 26.34 -4.95 28.54
C ASP A 299 26.56 -3.84 27.49
N ASP A 300 26.43 -4.15 26.20
CA ASP A 300 26.67 -3.23 25.10
C ASP A 300 25.35 -2.63 24.60
N THR A 301 24.90 -1.59 25.29
CA THR A 301 23.59 -0.96 25.06
C THR A 301 23.46 -0.29 23.69
N ASP A 302 24.58 0.00 23.03
CA ASP A 302 24.62 0.64 21.70
C ASP A 302 24.96 -0.36 20.58
N CYS A 303 25.12 -1.65 20.89
CA CYS A 303 25.46 -2.67 19.91
C CYS A 303 24.25 -3.13 19.11
N VAL A 304 24.30 -2.90 17.80
CA VAL A 304 23.36 -3.48 16.84
C VAL A 304 24.01 -4.73 16.24
N LEU A 305 23.40 -5.89 16.42
CA LEU A 305 23.91 -7.14 15.85
C LEU A 305 23.76 -7.10 14.33
N CYS A 306 24.77 -7.53 13.58
CA CYS A 306 24.64 -7.75 12.14
C CYS A 306 23.66 -8.91 11.92
N ASP A 307 22.43 -8.58 11.57
CA ASP A 307 21.41 -9.51 11.13
C ASP A 307 21.10 -9.30 9.64
N ASN A 308 20.25 -10.15 9.07
CA ASN A 308 19.74 -9.98 7.72
C ASN A 308 18.51 -9.05 7.70
N GLY A 309 18.42 -8.10 8.63
CA GLY A 309 17.23 -7.27 8.82
C GLY A 309 17.02 -6.28 7.67
N ALA A 310 18.10 -5.82 7.03
CA ALA A 310 17.99 -4.95 5.85
C ALA A 310 17.47 -5.74 4.64
N GLU A 311 18.05 -6.92 4.37
CA GLU A 311 17.64 -7.83 3.31
C GLU A 311 16.21 -8.32 3.52
N ARG A 312 15.85 -8.64 4.77
CA ARG A 312 14.50 -9.05 5.14
C ARG A 312 13.47 -7.97 4.86
N ALA A 313 13.73 -6.73 5.28
CA ALA A 313 12.81 -5.63 5.01
C ALA A 313 12.66 -5.38 3.49
N TRP A 314 13.71 -5.56 2.71
CA TRP A 314 13.64 -5.46 1.25
C TRP A 314 12.77 -6.58 0.63
N ASP A 315 13.02 -7.83 1.04
CA ASP A 315 12.23 -8.98 0.60
C ASP A 315 10.75 -8.87 1.03
N GLU A 316 10.47 -8.30 2.21
CA GLU A 316 9.12 -8.05 2.71
C GLU A 316 8.39 -6.99 1.87
N ALA A 317 9.10 -5.99 1.34
CA ALA A 317 8.53 -5.05 0.36
C ALA A 317 8.09 -5.77 -0.92
N VAL A 318 8.90 -6.72 -1.42
CA VAL A 318 8.53 -7.53 -2.59
C VAL A 318 7.31 -8.41 -2.29
N ALA A 319 7.29 -9.05 -1.11
CA ALA A 319 6.19 -9.90 -0.67
C ALA A 319 4.83 -9.17 -0.66
N LEU A 320 4.82 -7.89 -0.25
CA LEU A 320 3.61 -7.06 -0.26
C LEU A 320 3.27 -6.46 -1.61
N TYR A 321 4.26 -6.26 -2.48
CA TYR A 321 4.01 -5.81 -3.84
C TYR A 321 3.36 -6.91 -4.70
N THR A 322 3.84 -8.15 -4.56
CA THR A 322 3.38 -9.30 -5.35
C THR A 322 2.25 -10.07 -4.67
N GLY A 323 2.45 -10.51 -3.43
CA GLY A 323 1.65 -11.58 -2.80
C GLY A 323 2.10 -12.98 -3.22
N SER A 324 1.66 -13.98 -2.46
CA SER A 324 1.91 -15.40 -2.69
C SER A 324 1.12 -15.99 -3.85
N LEU A 325 -0.08 -15.47 -4.12
CA LEU A 325 -1.02 -15.95 -5.12
C LEU A 325 -0.57 -15.69 -6.55
N GLU A 326 0.34 -14.73 -6.78
CA GLU A 326 1.02 -14.52 -8.07
C GLU A 326 1.83 -15.73 -8.53
N GLY A 327 2.25 -16.55 -7.56
CA GLY A 327 3.11 -17.70 -7.78
C GLY A 327 4.52 -17.31 -8.23
N GLU A 328 5.28 -18.32 -8.63
CA GLU A 328 6.72 -18.18 -8.90
C GLU A 328 7.02 -17.30 -10.12
N ARG A 329 6.09 -17.18 -11.08
CA ARG A 329 6.31 -16.44 -12.33
C ARG A 329 5.49 -15.15 -12.46
N GLY A 330 4.52 -14.90 -11.57
CA GLY A 330 3.65 -13.73 -11.70
C GLY A 330 2.69 -13.83 -12.89
N GLU A 331 2.31 -15.06 -13.24
CA GLU A 331 1.45 -15.39 -14.39
C GLU A 331 0.13 -16.04 -13.94
N SER A 332 -0.15 -16.07 -12.64
CA SER A 332 -1.32 -16.78 -12.12
C SER A 332 -2.64 -16.06 -12.42
N GLY A 333 -2.62 -14.73 -12.49
CA GLY A 333 -3.81 -13.88 -12.58
C GLY A 333 -4.70 -13.91 -11.34
N ASN A 334 -4.20 -14.44 -10.21
CA ASN A 334 -4.95 -14.58 -8.95
C ASN A 334 -4.41 -13.67 -7.84
N GLY A 335 -3.37 -12.89 -8.10
CA GLY A 335 -2.79 -11.99 -7.10
C GLY A 335 -3.77 -10.91 -6.66
N GLN A 336 -3.56 -10.39 -5.45
CA GLN A 336 -4.49 -9.48 -4.77
C GLN A 336 -3.89 -8.09 -4.51
N PHE A 337 -2.61 -7.90 -4.86
CA PHE A 337 -1.88 -6.65 -4.65
C PHE A 337 -1.53 -5.97 -5.97
N ILE A 338 -0.70 -4.92 -5.89
CA ILE A 338 -0.42 -3.98 -6.99
C ILE A 338 0.15 -4.68 -8.23
N PHE A 339 0.90 -5.78 -8.05
CA PHE A 339 1.41 -6.55 -9.17
C PHE A 339 0.29 -7.02 -10.10
N ASN A 340 -0.76 -7.69 -9.57
CA ASN A 340 -1.89 -8.12 -10.39
C ASN A 340 -2.62 -6.92 -11.01
N LEU A 341 -2.85 -5.87 -10.23
CA LEU A 341 -3.51 -4.65 -10.70
C LEU A 341 -2.80 -4.08 -11.94
N ALA A 342 -1.46 -4.02 -11.92
CA ALA A 342 -0.69 -3.52 -13.05
C ALA A 342 -0.81 -4.43 -14.28
N ASN A 343 -0.82 -5.75 -14.11
CA ASN A 343 -1.05 -6.69 -15.20
C ASN A 343 -2.47 -6.52 -15.80
N GLU A 344 -3.50 -6.37 -14.97
CA GLU A 344 -4.87 -6.15 -15.45
C GLU A 344 -5.01 -4.84 -16.22
N LEU A 345 -4.42 -3.76 -15.71
CA LEU A 345 -4.53 -2.44 -16.32
C LEU A 345 -3.63 -2.27 -17.54
N CYS A 346 -2.49 -2.97 -17.64
CA CYS A 346 -1.65 -2.85 -18.83
C CYS A 346 -2.39 -3.22 -20.11
N VAL A 347 -3.27 -4.24 -20.03
CA VAL A 347 -4.10 -4.70 -21.15
C VAL A 347 -5.07 -3.60 -21.59
N LYS A 348 -5.56 -2.82 -20.62
CA LYS A 348 -6.51 -1.71 -20.86
C LYS A 348 -5.83 -0.46 -21.40
N PHE A 349 -4.52 -0.30 -21.19
CA PHE A 349 -3.78 0.91 -21.55
C PHE A 349 -2.75 0.70 -22.67
N GLY A 350 -2.58 -0.53 -23.15
CA GLY A 350 -1.58 -0.88 -24.15
C GLY A 350 -0.16 -0.75 -23.63
N THR A 351 0.07 -1.08 -22.35
CA THR A 351 1.37 -0.95 -21.68
C THR A 351 1.91 -2.29 -21.15
N CYS A 352 1.50 -3.40 -21.79
CA CYS A 352 2.06 -4.71 -21.50
C CYS A 352 3.35 -4.92 -22.29
N ASN A 353 4.27 -5.68 -21.68
CA ASN A 353 5.62 -5.98 -22.15
C ASN A 353 6.51 -4.73 -22.33
N VAL A 354 7.81 -4.94 -22.46
CA VAL A 354 8.81 -3.85 -22.52
C VAL A 354 8.62 -2.90 -23.71
N ASP A 355 8.05 -3.41 -24.80
CA ASP A 355 7.88 -2.68 -26.06
C ASP A 355 6.52 -1.96 -26.20
N ASN A 356 5.60 -2.13 -25.23
CA ASN A 356 4.23 -1.56 -25.26
C ASN A 356 3.47 -1.84 -26.58
N ASN A 357 3.70 -3.00 -27.21
CA ASN A 357 3.18 -3.36 -28.53
C ASN A 357 2.20 -4.55 -28.50
N GLU A 358 1.97 -5.12 -27.32
CA GLU A 358 1.17 -6.32 -27.11
C GLU A 358 0.08 -6.07 -26.07
N LEU A 359 -1.05 -6.78 -26.19
CA LEU A 359 -2.20 -6.72 -25.27
C LEU A 359 -2.22 -7.88 -24.28
N GLU A 360 -1.11 -8.60 -24.17
CA GLU A 360 -0.95 -9.79 -23.34
C GLU A 360 0.43 -9.77 -22.69
N GLY A 361 0.60 -10.45 -21.56
CA GLY A 361 1.86 -10.53 -20.83
C GLY A 361 1.95 -9.60 -19.63
N MET A 362 3.13 -9.56 -19.02
CA MET A 362 3.39 -8.81 -17.80
C MET A 362 3.42 -7.30 -18.09
N SER A 363 2.88 -6.49 -17.19
CA SER A 363 2.92 -5.04 -17.35
C SER A 363 4.37 -4.53 -17.41
N LYS A 364 4.63 -3.52 -18.25
CA LYS A 364 5.94 -2.87 -18.29
C LYS A 364 6.35 -2.33 -16.92
N ALA A 365 5.38 -1.82 -16.14
CA ALA A 365 5.61 -1.36 -14.78
C ALA A 365 6.15 -2.48 -13.89
N ASN A 366 5.52 -3.66 -13.89
CA ASN A 366 6.00 -4.81 -13.11
C ASN A 366 7.39 -5.27 -13.55
N ILE A 367 7.64 -5.38 -14.87
CA ILE A 367 8.96 -5.78 -15.38
C ILE A 367 10.05 -4.87 -14.81
N LEU A 368 9.87 -3.56 -14.89
CA LEU A 368 10.84 -2.57 -14.42
C LEU A 368 10.94 -2.54 -12.88
N VAL A 369 9.82 -2.69 -12.17
CA VAL A 369 9.82 -2.77 -10.70
C VAL A 369 10.61 -3.99 -10.23
N MET A 370 10.39 -5.16 -10.83
CA MET A 370 11.10 -6.38 -10.45
C MET A 370 12.61 -6.28 -10.77
N GLU A 371 12.99 -5.66 -11.89
CA GLU A 371 14.40 -5.36 -12.19
C GLU A 371 15.05 -4.47 -11.11
N HIS A 372 14.32 -3.46 -10.63
CA HIS A 372 14.79 -2.60 -9.54
C HIS A 372 14.84 -3.33 -8.19
N PHE A 373 13.90 -4.22 -7.89
CA PHE A 373 13.96 -5.04 -6.69
C PHE A 373 15.17 -5.97 -6.70
N VAL A 374 15.45 -6.67 -7.80
CA VAL A 374 16.64 -7.52 -7.94
C VAL A 374 17.91 -6.71 -7.78
N THR A 375 18.01 -5.56 -8.45
CA THR A 375 19.21 -4.70 -8.38
C THR A 375 19.40 -4.13 -6.98
N GLY A 376 18.31 -3.69 -6.32
CA GLY A 376 18.36 -3.14 -4.97
C GLY A 376 18.76 -4.19 -3.93
N GLN A 377 18.27 -5.43 -4.04
CA GLN A 377 18.68 -6.55 -3.19
C GLN A 377 20.21 -6.74 -3.26
N MET A 378 20.77 -6.85 -4.47
CA MET A 378 22.22 -6.98 -4.67
C MET A 378 23.02 -5.81 -4.09
N LEU A 379 22.47 -4.59 -4.12
CA LEU A 379 23.12 -3.41 -3.55
C LEU A 379 23.06 -3.40 -2.03
N ILE A 380 21.95 -3.84 -1.42
CA ILE A 380 21.79 -3.97 0.03
C ILE A 380 22.74 -5.03 0.58
N GLU A 381 22.79 -6.21 -0.05
CA GLU A 381 23.74 -7.28 0.31
C GLU A 381 25.21 -6.82 0.20
N ALA A 382 25.50 -5.92 -0.74
CA ALA A 382 26.82 -5.33 -0.92
C ALA A 382 27.09 -4.11 0.00
N GLY A 383 26.17 -3.76 0.90
CA GLY A 383 26.27 -2.57 1.78
C GLY A 383 26.24 -1.23 1.04
N SER A 384 25.81 -1.20 -0.23
CA SER A 384 25.78 -0.01 -1.10
C SER A 384 24.45 0.74 -0.97
N CYS A 385 24.04 1.09 0.25
CA CYS A 385 22.71 1.58 0.59
C CYS A 385 22.30 2.86 -0.17
N ASP A 386 23.21 3.82 -0.35
CA ASP A 386 22.93 5.06 -1.10
C ASP A 386 22.60 4.81 -2.57
N ARG A 387 23.14 3.73 -3.16
CA ARG A 387 22.78 3.32 -4.52
C ARG A 387 21.43 2.60 -4.56
N ALA A 388 21.12 1.82 -3.52
CA ALA A 388 19.83 1.15 -3.38
C ALA A 388 18.68 2.17 -3.22
N GLU A 389 18.93 3.31 -2.57
CA GLU A 389 17.99 4.44 -2.46
C GLU A 389 17.58 5.02 -3.82
N GLY A 390 18.48 5.02 -4.80
CA GLY A 390 18.12 5.38 -6.18
C GLY A 390 17.05 4.45 -6.78
N HIS A 391 17.05 3.17 -6.39
CA HIS A 391 16.11 2.17 -6.89
C HIS A 391 14.76 2.23 -6.17
N THR A 392 14.71 2.58 -4.88
CA THR A 392 13.42 2.77 -4.17
C THR A 392 12.58 3.88 -4.80
N HIS A 393 13.22 4.99 -5.21
CA HIS A 393 12.54 6.07 -5.93
C HIS A 393 11.97 5.64 -7.28
N GLN A 394 12.66 4.76 -8.03
CA GLN A 394 12.14 4.26 -9.30
C GLN A 394 10.97 3.30 -9.09
N ILE A 395 11.08 2.40 -8.11
CA ILE A 395 10.00 1.47 -7.74
C ILE A 395 8.74 2.26 -7.38
N TRP A 396 8.86 3.29 -6.54
CA TRP A 396 7.71 4.12 -6.15
C TRP A 396 7.00 4.78 -7.33
N LYS A 397 7.77 5.36 -8.26
CA LYS A 397 7.23 5.97 -9.49
C LYS A 397 6.44 4.95 -10.29
N LEU A 398 7.03 3.79 -10.55
CA LEU A 398 6.41 2.75 -11.35
C LEU A 398 5.17 2.13 -10.68
N MET A 399 5.17 1.99 -9.34
CA MET A 399 3.99 1.54 -8.60
C MET A 399 2.79 2.49 -8.72
N ALA A 400 3.02 3.78 -9.03
CA ALA A 400 1.92 4.73 -9.25
C ALA A 400 1.24 4.59 -10.62
N VAL A 401 1.90 3.94 -11.61
CA VAL A 401 1.33 3.71 -12.95
C VAL A 401 -0.05 3.05 -12.89
N PRO A 402 -0.23 1.87 -12.25
CA PRO A 402 -1.54 1.24 -12.15
C PRO A 402 -2.58 2.09 -11.39
N LEU A 403 -2.16 2.90 -10.41
CA LEU A 403 -3.09 3.78 -9.68
C LEU A 403 -3.65 4.88 -10.59
N VAL A 404 -2.78 5.51 -11.40
CA VAL A 404 -3.16 6.54 -12.38
C VAL A 404 -4.03 5.93 -13.50
N GLN A 405 -3.65 4.76 -14.01
CA GLN A 405 -4.43 4.02 -15.00
C GLN A 405 -5.82 3.66 -14.46
N GLY A 406 -5.89 3.16 -13.23
CA GLY A 406 -7.14 2.84 -12.55
C GLY A 406 -8.06 4.06 -12.40
N LEU A 407 -7.49 5.20 -11.98
CA LEU A 407 -8.21 6.47 -11.87
C LEU A 407 -8.78 6.95 -13.21
N LEU A 408 -7.96 6.95 -14.27
CA LEU A 408 -8.38 7.33 -15.62
C LEU A 408 -9.50 6.45 -16.14
N ARG A 409 -9.38 5.13 -15.93
CA ARG A 409 -10.41 4.17 -16.35
C ARG A 409 -11.72 4.41 -15.62
N SER A 410 -11.69 4.58 -14.30
CA SER A 410 -12.88 4.87 -13.50
C SER A 410 -13.54 6.18 -13.92
N ALA A 411 -12.76 7.25 -14.11
CA ALA A 411 -13.26 8.54 -14.58
C ALA A 411 -13.94 8.45 -15.96
N HIS A 412 -13.32 7.75 -16.91
CA HIS A 412 -13.89 7.55 -18.25
C HIS A 412 -15.21 6.78 -18.22
N ILE A 413 -15.28 5.72 -17.41
CA ILE A 413 -16.51 4.93 -17.26
C ILE A 413 -17.60 5.77 -16.61
N MET A 414 -17.28 6.60 -15.61
CA MET A 414 -18.24 7.50 -14.97
C MET A 414 -18.78 8.56 -15.92
N ASP A 415 -17.92 9.19 -16.73
CA ASP A 415 -18.31 10.20 -17.72
C ASP A 415 -19.21 9.61 -18.82
N LYS A 416 -18.82 8.47 -19.41
CA LYS A 416 -19.67 7.75 -20.38
C LYS A 416 -21.04 7.39 -19.78
N LYS A 417 -21.08 6.97 -18.51
CA LYS A 417 -22.32 6.59 -17.80
C LYS A 417 -23.22 7.78 -17.45
N THR A 418 -22.66 8.97 -17.27
CA THR A 418 -23.48 10.18 -17.08
C THR A 418 -24.14 10.63 -18.37
N GLN A 419 -23.58 10.28 -19.52
CA GLN A 419 -24.09 10.63 -20.84
C GLN A 419 -25.09 9.58 -21.39
N ASP A 420 -25.03 8.33 -20.92
CA ASP A 420 -25.89 7.23 -21.35
C ASP A 420 -26.83 6.71 -20.24
N SER A 421 -28.08 7.19 -20.28
CA SER A 421 -29.17 6.78 -19.37
C SER A 421 -29.56 5.29 -19.41
N SER A 422 -29.02 4.49 -20.34
CA SER A 422 -29.27 3.05 -20.42
C SER A 422 -28.42 2.23 -19.43
N ILE A 423 -27.36 2.84 -18.89
CA ILE A 423 -26.46 2.17 -17.95
C ILE A 423 -27.05 2.23 -16.54
N HIS A 424 -27.10 1.07 -15.87
CA HIS A 424 -27.68 0.96 -14.54
C HIS A 424 -26.89 1.81 -13.53
N GLN A 425 -27.56 2.75 -12.85
CA GLN A 425 -26.99 3.61 -11.80
C GLN A 425 -26.12 2.84 -10.80
N ALA A 426 -26.55 1.62 -10.44
CA ALA A 426 -25.83 0.74 -9.53
C ALA A 426 -24.40 0.38 -9.99
N GLU A 427 -24.11 0.38 -11.30
CA GLU A 427 -22.75 0.19 -11.79
C GLU A 427 -21.94 1.49 -11.82
N ALA A 428 -22.58 2.65 -12.03
CA ALA A 428 -21.90 3.94 -11.93
C ALA A 428 -21.41 4.19 -10.49
N ASP A 429 -22.21 3.79 -9.50
CA ASP A 429 -21.86 3.91 -8.08
C ASP A 429 -20.65 3.05 -7.67
N ILE A 430 -20.38 1.95 -8.38
CA ILE A 430 -19.18 1.10 -8.18
C ILE A 430 -17.94 1.85 -8.67
N TYR A 431 -17.96 2.32 -9.92
CA TYR A 431 -16.83 3.06 -10.50
C TYR A 431 -16.57 4.40 -9.81
N SER A 432 -17.60 5.03 -9.22
CA SER A 432 -17.44 6.19 -8.33
C SER A 432 -16.57 5.86 -7.13
N ALA A 433 -16.82 4.72 -6.46
CA ALA A 433 -16.00 4.28 -5.33
C ALA A 433 -14.58 3.87 -5.76
N GLN A 434 -14.43 3.17 -6.88
CA GLN A 434 -13.10 2.81 -7.41
C GLN A 434 -12.29 4.06 -7.74
N GLY A 435 -12.91 5.00 -8.46
CA GLY A 435 -12.31 6.28 -8.82
C GLY A 435 -11.93 7.12 -7.61
N ALA A 436 -12.80 7.20 -6.60
CA ALA A 436 -12.51 7.88 -5.35
C ALA A 436 -11.33 7.26 -4.60
N THR A 437 -11.23 5.93 -4.59
CA THR A 437 -10.16 5.22 -3.88
C THR A 437 -8.82 5.37 -4.60
N PHE A 438 -8.79 5.28 -5.94
CA PHE A 438 -7.59 5.61 -6.70
C PHE A 438 -7.20 7.07 -6.55
N ALA A 439 -8.17 8.00 -6.57
CA ALA A 439 -7.93 9.41 -6.32
C ALA A 439 -7.29 9.60 -4.93
N ALA A 440 -7.83 8.99 -3.88
CA ALA A 440 -7.25 9.03 -2.53
C ALA A 440 -5.79 8.55 -2.51
N ALA A 441 -5.46 7.50 -3.26
CA ALA A 441 -4.10 6.99 -3.33
C ALA A 441 -3.10 7.96 -4.03
N VAL A 442 -3.55 8.78 -4.98
CA VAL A 442 -2.68 9.67 -5.79
C VAL A 442 -2.72 11.15 -5.37
N LEU A 443 -3.81 11.60 -4.75
CA LEU A 443 -4.08 13.00 -4.38
C LEU A 443 -2.94 13.65 -3.58
N PRO A 444 -2.31 12.99 -2.60
CA PRO A 444 -1.21 13.61 -1.85
C PRO A 444 -0.03 14.01 -2.72
N ARG A 445 0.31 13.20 -3.74
CA ARG A 445 1.38 13.50 -4.68
C ARG A 445 0.97 14.59 -5.67
N ILE A 446 -0.27 14.55 -6.17
CA ILE A 446 -0.80 15.64 -7.00
C ILE A 446 -0.79 16.95 -6.22
N HIS A 447 -1.17 16.95 -4.95
CA HIS A 447 -1.15 18.16 -4.13
C HIS A 447 0.26 18.71 -3.92
N ALA A 448 1.26 17.84 -3.77
CA ALA A 448 2.66 18.24 -3.69
C ALA A 448 3.15 18.89 -5.00
N CYS A 449 2.65 18.43 -6.15
CA CYS A 449 2.94 19.02 -7.46
C CYS A 449 2.16 20.32 -7.72
N ASN A 450 0.85 20.29 -7.48
CA ASN A 450 -0.11 21.37 -7.67
C ASN A 450 -1.35 21.18 -6.77
N SER A 451 -1.50 22.03 -5.75
CA SER A 451 -2.62 21.97 -4.81
C SER A 451 -3.98 22.26 -5.45
N ASP A 452 -4.04 23.13 -6.46
CA ASP A 452 -5.30 23.49 -7.12
C ASP A 452 -5.82 22.33 -7.97
N ASP A 453 -4.92 21.65 -8.67
CA ASP A 453 -5.23 20.43 -9.43
C ASP A 453 -5.72 19.30 -8.51
N ALA A 454 -5.12 19.16 -7.33
CA ALA A 454 -5.56 18.17 -6.35
C ALA A 454 -6.97 18.48 -5.81
N GLU A 455 -7.27 19.74 -5.51
CA GLU A 455 -8.62 20.14 -5.05
C GLU A 455 -9.68 19.88 -6.12
N LEU A 456 -9.37 20.20 -7.39
CA LEU A 456 -10.26 19.91 -8.52
C LEU A 456 -10.45 18.40 -8.69
N LEU A 457 -9.37 17.62 -8.66
CA LEU A 457 -9.44 16.17 -8.79
C LEU A 457 -10.27 15.54 -7.66
N TYR A 458 -10.06 15.96 -6.40
CA TYR A 458 -10.84 15.49 -5.27
C TYR A 458 -12.33 15.83 -5.45
N GLY A 459 -12.65 17.07 -5.80
CA GLY A 459 -14.02 17.51 -6.04
C GLY A 459 -14.72 16.71 -7.15
N SER A 460 -13.99 16.29 -8.18
CA SER A 460 -14.51 15.52 -9.32
C SER A 460 -14.63 14.01 -9.07
N MET A 461 -13.87 13.45 -8.12
CA MET A 461 -13.76 12.00 -7.94
C MET A 461 -14.12 11.46 -6.56
N ARG A 462 -14.40 12.32 -5.56
CA ARG A 462 -14.75 11.87 -4.21
C ARG A 462 -15.98 10.96 -4.16
N ILE A 463 -16.06 10.18 -3.07
CA ILE A 463 -17.21 9.30 -2.78
C ILE A 463 -18.52 10.07 -2.89
N GLY A 464 -19.49 9.49 -3.63
CA GLY A 464 -20.81 10.07 -3.82
C GLY A 464 -20.91 11.12 -4.93
N THR A 465 -19.83 11.40 -5.67
CA THR A 465 -19.93 12.25 -6.87
C THR A 465 -20.81 11.60 -7.93
N MET A 466 -21.70 12.39 -8.54
CA MET A 466 -22.64 11.94 -9.58
C MET A 466 -22.17 12.27 -10.99
N TYR A 467 -21.26 13.23 -11.14
CA TYR A 467 -20.78 13.73 -12.42
C TYR A 467 -19.27 13.84 -12.40
N THR A 468 -18.68 13.42 -13.51
CA THR A 468 -17.24 13.42 -13.73
C THR A 468 -16.99 13.78 -15.18
N ASP A 469 -16.05 14.69 -15.42
CA ASP A 469 -15.56 15.01 -16.76
C ASP A 469 -14.21 14.33 -16.97
N PHE A 470 -14.19 13.30 -17.81
CA PHE A 470 -12.99 12.52 -18.04
C PHE A 470 -11.85 13.35 -18.64
N LEU A 471 -12.17 14.27 -19.58
CA LEU A 471 -11.14 15.08 -20.24
C LEU A 471 -10.46 16.03 -19.26
N THR A 472 -11.22 16.61 -18.32
CA THR A 472 -10.66 17.43 -17.24
C THR A 472 -9.72 16.61 -16.34
N ILE A 473 -10.13 15.42 -15.89
CA ILE A 473 -9.29 14.56 -15.04
C ILE A 473 -8.03 14.11 -15.79
N LYS A 474 -8.18 13.69 -17.04
CA LYS A 474 -7.05 13.34 -17.90
C LYS A 474 -6.07 14.50 -18.01
N SER A 475 -6.55 15.72 -18.26
CA SER A 475 -5.72 16.92 -18.34
C SER A 475 -4.99 17.22 -17.03
N ILE A 476 -5.67 17.09 -15.88
CA ILE A 476 -5.07 17.28 -14.55
C ILE A 476 -3.92 16.30 -14.35
N LEU A 477 -4.17 15.01 -14.61
CA LEU A 477 -3.15 13.96 -14.43
C LEU A 477 -1.96 14.16 -15.37
N GLU A 478 -2.21 14.38 -16.67
CA GLU A 478 -1.15 14.55 -17.66
C GLU A 478 -0.27 15.79 -17.43
N THR A 479 -0.83 16.85 -16.87
CA THR A 479 -0.07 18.06 -16.49
C THR A 479 0.88 17.78 -15.32
N ASN A 480 0.55 16.82 -14.45
CA ASN A 480 1.35 16.49 -13.26
C ASN A 480 2.31 15.31 -13.48
N TYR A 481 2.28 14.62 -14.63
CA TYR A 481 3.14 13.45 -14.89
C TYR A 481 4.64 13.72 -14.71
N GLU A 482 5.15 14.86 -15.20
CA GLU A 482 6.57 15.20 -15.05
C GLU A 482 6.98 15.28 -13.57
N CYS A 483 6.18 15.97 -12.75
CA CYS A 483 6.40 16.08 -11.31
C CYS A 483 6.26 14.72 -10.60
N LEU A 484 5.35 13.87 -11.04
CA LEU A 484 5.22 12.50 -10.54
C LEU A 484 6.36 11.57 -10.99
N GLY A 485 7.23 12.02 -11.90
CA GLY A 485 8.30 11.23 -12.50
C GLY A 485 7.80 10.18 -13.48
N LEU A 486 6.67 10.43 -14.13
CA LEU A 486 5.99 9.55 -15.08
C LEU A 486 6.02 10.17 -16.48
N SER A 487 5.99 9.32 -17.52
CA SER A 487 5.80 9.75 -18.89
C SER A 487 4.45 9.31 -19.45
N CYS A 488 4.03 9.95 -20.56
CA CYS A 488 2.86 9.51 -21.32
C CYS A 488 2.95 8.03 -21.74
N ALA A 489 4.16 7.55 -22.02
CA ALA A 489 4.40 6.17 -22.45
C ALA A 489 4.34 5.16 -21.30
N ASP A 490 4.54 5.60 -20.06
CA ASP A 490 4.39 4.73 -18.89
C ASP A 490 2.91 4.50 -18.57
N ILE A 491 2.07 5.53 -18.73
CA ILE A 491 0.62 5.41 -18.50
C ILE A 491 -0.10 4.80 -19.70
N GLY A 492 0.28 5.14 -20.93
CA GLY A 492 -0.43 4.72 -22.14
C GLY A 492 -1.74 5.46 -22.35
N GLY A 493 -2.69 4.81 -23.04
CA GLY A 493 -4.00 5.38 -23.36
C GLY A 493 -5.08 4.33 -23.26
N LEU A 494 -6.25 4.69 -22.75
CA LEU A 494 -7.31 3.72 -22.49
C LEU A 494 -7.86 3.19 -23.82
N LEU A 495 -7.83 1.87 -23.96
CA LEU A 495 -8.32 1.13 -25.12
C LEU A 495 -9.80 0.78 -24.95
N GLU A 496 -10.54 0.74 -26.06
CA GLU A 496 -11.86 0.12 -26.10
C GLU A 496 -11.71 -1.40 -25.90
N ASP A 497 -12.64 -2.00 -25.16
CA ASP A 497 -12.53 -3.39 -24.69
C ASP A 497 -12.29 -4.38 -25.82
N GLY A 498 -11.19 -5.14 -25.71
CA GLY A 498 -10.81 -6.17 -26.68
C GLY A 498 -10.26 -5.63 -28.01
N THR A 499 -9.87 -4.35 -28.07
CA THR A 499 -9.35 -3.73 -29.30
C THR A 499 -8.03 -2.99 -29.06
N GLN A 500 -7.34 -2.63 -30.14
CA GLN A 500 -6.18 -1.70 -30.13
C GLN A 500 -6.60 -0.25 -30.47
N VAL A 501 -7.88 0.07 -30.33
CA VAL A 501 -8.41 1.41 -30.62
C VAL A 501 -8.58 2.14 -29.30
N TYR A 502 -8.04 3.36 -29.21
CA TYR A 502 -8.26 4.20 -28.03
C TYR A 502 -9.73 4.59 -27.90
N ALA A 503 -10.22 4.58 -26.68
CA ALA A 503 -11.52 5.15 -26.36
C ALA A 503 -11.52 6.65 -26.67
N GLU A 504 -12.71 7.20 -26.92
CA GLU A 504 -12.88 8.61 -27.29
C GLU A 504 -12.20 9.54 -26.27
N GLY A 505 -11.29 10.39 -26.76
CA GLY A 505 -10.54 11.33 -25.93
C GLY A 505 -9.46 10.70 -25.04
N ALA A 506 -9.27 9.37 -25.08
CA ALA A 506 -8.41 8.63 -24.17
C ALA A 506 -7.07 8.18 -24.78
N SER A 507 -6.67 8.76 -25.92
CA SER A 507 -5.33 8.53 -26.48
C SER A 507 -4.22 9.03 -25.53
N PRO A 508 -3.03 8.41 -25.53
CA PRO A 508 -1.89 8.88 -24.74
C PRO A 508 -1.54 10.33 -25.08
N CYS A 509 -1.02 11.09 -24.11
CA CYS A 509 -0.38 12.35 -24.42
C CYS A 509 0.86 12.15 -25.31
N THR A 510 1.17 13.14 -26.16
CA THR A 510 2.27 13.08 -27.13
C THR A 510 3.50 13.88 -26.70
N VAL A 511 3.29 14.91 -25.86
CA VAL A 511 4.32 15.74 -25.24
C VAL A 511 3.78 16.17 -23.88
N LEU A 512 4.59 16.06 -22.82
CA LEU A 512 4.25 16.63 -21.52
C LEU A 512 4.22 18.16 -21.65
N PRO A 513 3.19 18.86 -21.16
CA PRO A 513 3.17 20.32 -21.19
C PRO A 513 4.37 20.84 -20.40
N SER A 514 5.32 21.51 -21.06
CA SER A 514 6.38 22.22 -20.35
C SER A 514 5.73 23.24 -19.41
N HIS A 515 6.13 23.26 -18.14
CA HIS A 515 5.70 24.23 -17.14
C HIS A 515 6.08 25.66 -17.56
N ASP A 516 5.31 26.23 -18.48
CA ASP A 516 5.43 27.61 -18.95
C ASP A 516 4.02 28.19 -19.12
N LEU A 517 3.23 28.10 -18.04
CA LEU A 517 1.93 28.75 -17.94
C LEU A 517 2.11 30.24 -17.68
N GLN A 518 2.28 31.00 -18.77
CA GLN A 518 1.95 32.43 -18.73
C GLN A 518 1.18 32.99 -19.94
N ASN A 519 0.79 32.20 -20.94
CA ASN A 519 0.16 32.81 -22.14
C ASN A 519 -1.11 32.17 -22.73
N SER A 520 -1.71 31.11 -22.17
CA SER A 520 -2.91 30.51 -22.79
C SER A 520 -4.27 30.93 -22.21
N TYR A 521 -4.33 31.85 -21.23
CA TYR A 521 -5.59 32.30 -20.63
C TYR A 521 -6.12 33.66 -21.16
N LYS A 522 -5.53 34.20 -22.24
CA LYS A 522 -5.92 35.54 -22.77
C LYS A 522 -6.77 35.55 -24.04
N GLU A 523 -7.00 34.44 -24.73
CA GLU A 523 -7.73 34.50 -26.01
C GLU A 523 -9.24 34.27 -25.94
N ASN A 524 -9.80 33.81 -24.81
CA ASN A 524 -11.25 33.52 -24.72
C ASN A 524 -12.12 34.51 -23.92
N THR A 525 -11.58 35.63 -23.45
CA THR A 525 -12.38 36.63 -22.69
C THR A 525 -12.90 37.81 -23.52
N THR A 526 -12.74 37.81 -24.84
CA THR A 526 -13.14 38.96 -25.69
C THR A 526 -14.57 38.91 -26.23
N GLN A 527 -15.48 38.11 -25.64
CA GLN A 527 -16.87 38.11 -26.15
C GLN A 527 -17.97 37.73 -25.14
N ARG A 528 -18.03 38.41 -23.98
CA ARG A 528 -19.30 38.78 -23.31
C ARG A 528 -19.04 39.51 -21.99
N SER A 529 -19.13 40.84 -21.99
CA SER A 529 -19.33 41.61 -20.77
C SER A 529 -20.58 42.47 -20.93
N SER A 530 -21.60 42.20 -20.13
CA SER A 530 -22.82 43.01 -20.05
C SER A 530 -22.54 44.31 -19.25
N PRO A 531 -23.16 45.44 -19.60
CA PRO A 531 -22.84 46.76 -19.02
C PRO A 531 -23.23 46.92 -17.54
N LEU A 532 -23.85 45.91 -16.92
CA LEU A 532 -24.27 45.95 -15.52
C LEU A 532 -23.14 45.61 -14.53
N ALA A 533 -22.15 44.81 -14.95
CA ALA A 533 -21.04 44.41 -14.07
C ALA A 533 -20.04 45.56 -13.78
N ALA A 534 -19.84 46.47 -14.75
CA ALA A 534 -18.93 47.61 -14.60
C ALA A 534 -19.45 48.66 -13.61
N LEU A 535 -20.77 48.82 -13.51
CA LEU A 535 -21.41 49.74 -12.55
C LEU A 535 -21.27 49.23 -11.11
N LEU A 536 -21.38 47.90 -10.89
CA LEU A 536 -21.22 47.30 -9.56
C LEU A 536 -19.78 47.41 -9.03
N TRP A 537 -18.77 47.25 -9.89
CA TRP A 537 -17.35 47.42 -9.52
C TRP A 537 -16.99 48.87 -9.16
N SER A 538 -17.59 49.84 -9.86
CA SER A 538 -17.37 51.27 -9.55
C SER A 538 -17.97 51.69 -8.20
N ILE A 539 -19.08 51.08 -7.78
CA ILE A 539 -19.73 51.38 -6.50
C ILE A 539 -18.95 50.74 -5.35
N LEU A 540 -18.41 49.52 -5.53
CA LEU A 540 -17.66 48.79 -4.50
C LEU A 540 -16.29 49.42 -4.20
N THR A 541 -15.65 50.02 -5.22
CA THR A 541 -14.35 50.70 -5.09
C THR A 541 -14.48 52.07 -4.42
N VAL A 542 -15.58 52.79 -4.65
CA VAL A 542 -15.84 54.08 -4.00
C VAL A 542 -16.19 53.90 -2.51
N THR A 543 -16.90 52.83 -2.14
CA THR A 543 -17.22 52.54 -0.73
C THR A 543 -15.99 52.09 0.06
N THR A 544 -15.09 51.28 -0.51
CA THR A 544 -13.85 50.87 0.16
C THR A 544 -12.88 52.04 0.38
N VAL A 545 -12.78 52.99 -0.56
CA VAL A 545 -11.95 54.18 -0.39
C VAL A 545 -12.52 55.13 0.67
N LEU A 546 -13.85 55.25 0.79
CA LEU A 546 -14.49 56.06 1.83
C LEU A 546 -14.34 55.44 3.23
N ILE A 547 -14.41 54.11 3.36
CA ILE A 547 -14.22 53.40 4.63
C ILE A 547 -12.76 53.52 5.10
N CYS A 548 -11.78 53.33 4.20
CA CYS A 548 -10.36 53.50 4.52
C CYS A 548 -10.01 54.96 4.83
N GLY A 549 -10.65 55.93 4.18
CA GLY A 549 -10.47 57.36 4.46
C GLY A 549 -10.95 57.78 5.85
N CYS A 550 -12.06 57.23 6.34
CA CYS A 550 -12.56 57.49 7.69
C CYS A 550 -11.67 56.88 8.78
N CYS A 551 -11.12 55.68 8.58
CA CYS A 551 -10.23 55.03 9.55
C CYS A 551 -8.88 55.75 9.72
N ILE A 552 -8.40 56.47 8.69
CA ILE A 552 -7.16 57.26 8.76
C ILE A 552 -7.37 58.58 9.54
N ILE A 553 -8.58 59.14 9.53
CA ILE A 553 -8.92 60.38 10.24
C ILE A 553 -9.09 60.13 11.74
N GLU A 554 -9.61 58.98 12.17
CA GLU A 554 -9.73 58.63 13.59
C GLU A 554 -8.38 58.34 14.28
N ARG A 555 -7.35 57.92 13.53
CA ARG A 555 -5.99 57.70 14.09
C ARG A 555 -5.19 58.99 14.39
N TYR A 556 -5.67 60.16 13.98
CA TYR A 556 -4.95 61.44 14.16
C TYR A 556 -5.41 62.30 15.34
N THR A 557 -6.52 61.95 16.01
CA THR A 557 -6.95 62.65 17.24
C THR A 557 -6.73 61.76 18.45
N GLY A 558 -5.54 61.89 19.04
CA GLY A 558 -5.12 61.08 20.19
C GLY A 558 -6.02 61.21 21.43
N ARG A 559 -6.34 60.07 22.03
CA ARG A 559 -6.65 59.95 23.46
C ARG A 559 -6.25 58.55 23.93
N LYS A 560 -5.30 58.49 24.86
CA LYS A 560 -4.86 57.28 25.59
C LYS A 560 -5.95 56.89 26.59
N GLU A 561 -6.31 55.61 26.66
CA GLU A 561 -6.39 54.79 27.88
C GLU A 561 -6.92 53.37 27.57
N GLU A 562 -6.11 52.39 27.98
CA GLU A 562 -6.35 51.02 28.51
C GLU A 562 -7.38 50.02 27.94
N ILE A 563 -6.99 48.72 28.11
CA ILE A 563 -7.71 47.44 27.95
C ILE A 563 -7.49 46.78 26.56
N SER A 564 -6.51 45.87 26.41
CA SER A 564 -6.46 44.43 26.78
C SER A 564 -7.08 43.51 25.72
N ASP A 565 -6.27 42.53 25.29
CA ASP A 565 -6.59 41.27 24.59
C ASP A 565 -6.83 41.26 23.06
N ALA A 566 -5.77 40.89 22.32
CA ALA A 566 -5.78 39.79 21.35
C ALA A 566 -4.40 39.65 20.67
N CYS A 567 -3.48 38.89 21.30
CA CYS A 567 -2.44 38.08 20.65
C CYS A 567 -1.55 37.44 21.74
N PRO A 568 -1.61 36.13 21.99
CA PRO A 568 -0.49 35.42 22.56
C PRO A 568 0.24 34.62 21.48
N HIS A 569 1.52 34.94 21.38
CA HIS A 569 2.60 34.04 20.99
C HIS A 569 2.46 32.67 21.68
N TYR A 570 2.84 31.59 20.99
CA TYR A 570 3.20 30.33 21.64
C TYR A 570 4.46 29.74 20.99
N PHE A 571 5.61 30.22 21.48
CA PHE A 571 6.88 29.51 21.56
C PHE A 571 7.53 29.99 22.85
N ASP A 572 7.40 29.20 23.90
CA ASP A 572 8.46 28.89 24.87
C ASP A 572 7.91 27.86 25.87
N GLY A 573 8.80 26.99 26.33
CA GLY A 573 8.47 25.70 26.89
C GLY A 573 8.15 25.70 28.38
N GLU A 574 7.47 24.64 28.79
CA GLU A 574 7.57 24.09 30.13
C GLU A 574 7.91 22.60 30.04
N VAL A 575 9.00 22.27 30.72
CA VAL A 575 9.47 20.92 31.02
C VAL A 575 8.39 20.25 31.86
N VAL A 576 7.75 19.22 31.32
CA VAL A 576 6.93 18.29 32.10
C VAL A 576 7.75 17.01 32.30
N ASP A 577 8.15 16.82 33.55
CA ASP A 577 8.81 15.64 34.08
C ASP A 577 7.84 14.45 33.98
N PHE A 578 7.94 13.66 32.90
CA PHE A 578 7.23 12.40 32.76
C PHE A 578 8.08 11.28 33.37
N LYS A 579 7.64 10.86 34.55
CA LYS A 579 8.02 9.61 35.19
C LYS A 579 7.81 8.44 34.22
N GLU A 580 8.87 7.68 34.00
CA GLU A 580 8.85 6.38 33.32
C GLU A 580 7.78 5.46 33.92
N GLU A 581 6.82 5.04 33.09
CA GLU A 581 6.07 3.81 33.29
C GLU A 581 6.29 2.99 32.02
N SER A 582 7.17 2.00 32.17
CA SER A 582 7.69 1.14 31.11
C SER A 582 6.68 0.05 30.76
N ASP A 583 5.91 0.24 29.70
CA ASP A 583 5.24 -0.86 29.00
C ASP A 583 5.88 -0.96 27.61
N GLY A 584 6.82 -1.91 27.50
CA GLY A 584 7.52 -2.21 26.26
C GLY A 584 6.63 -3.02 25.32
N GLU A 585 6.03 -2.35 24.35
CA GLU A 585 5.67 -2.92 23.05
C GLU A 585 6.72 -2.48 22.04
N PHE A 586 7.71 -3.34 21.81
CA PHE A 586 8.59 -3.28 20.64
C PHE A 586 8.20 -4.46 19.74
N LEU A 587 7.74 -4.14 18.52
CA LEU A 587 7.62 -5.05 17.39
C LEU A 587 8.95 -5.15 16.64
#